data_AF-A0A2X2BQP0-F1
#
_entry.id   AF-A0A2X2BQP0-F1
#
_cell.length_a   1.000
_cell.length_b   1.000
_cell.length_c   1.000
_cell.angle_alpha   90.00
_cell.angle_beta   90.00
_cell.angle_gamma   90.00
#
_symmetry.space_group_name_H-M   'P 1'
#
loop_
_entity.id
_entity.type
_entity.pdbx_description
1 polymer ?
#
loop_
_entity_poly.entity_id
_entity_poly.type
_entity_poly.pdbx_seq_one_letter_code
_entity_poly.pdbx_strand_id
1 'polypeptide(L)'
;MAFVAEQLKQKNTLDKQVIQVKTLVSLPNISIPAYQRPYKWTHANLVDLLSDLKVYRDKSAYRLGSVVFHRYSDSESKLKTLDIVDGQQRTLTLVLLVKALLDERLDDLKRQDVKDTLASLAVPIDAFLNRQTFNSDISHRNLHQNFMAAKRAVARSDFTEADIDFLLNRCEVVTFVLDDVSEAFQFF
;
A
#
# COMPACT_ATOMS: atom_id res chain seq x y z
N MET A 1 -17.09 3.24 43.28
CA MET A 1 -15.99 4.11 42.77
C MET A 1 -14.87 3.30 42.12
N ALA A 2 -14.43 2.15 42.65
CA ALA A 2 -13.42 1.30 41.99
C ALA A 2 -13.93 0.52 40.75
N PHE A 3 -15.23 0.20 40.69
CA PHE A 3 -15.82 -0.60 39.59
C PHE A 3 -15.96 0.16 38.25
N VAL A 4 -16.01 1.50 38.28
CA VAL A 4 -16.14 2.33 37.05
C VAL A 4 -14.77 2.55 36.40
N ALA A 5 -13.68 2.58 37.18
CA ALA A 5 -12.32 2.74 36.65
C ALA A 5 -11.79 1.45 35.97
N GLU A 6 -12.40 0.30 36.25
CA GLU A 6 -12.01 -0.98 35.66
C GLU A 6 -12.65 -1.22 34.28
N GLN A 7 -13.77 -0.55 33.97
CA GLN A 7 -14.39 -0.56 32.63
C GLN A 7 -13.72 0.37 31.63
N LEU A 8 -12.91 1.34 32.07
CA LEU A 8 -12.11 2.22 31.20
C LEU A 8 -10.75 1.61 30.78
N LYS A 9 -10.51 0.34 31.12
CA LYS A 9 -9.35 -0.46 30.69
C LYS A 9 -9.72 -1.54 29.67
N GLN A 10 -10.74 -1.33 28.83
CA GLN A 10 -10.76 -2.03 27.53
C GLN A 10 -9.65 -1.43 26.66
N LYS A 11 -8.48 -1.99 26.88
CA LYS A 11 -7.21 -1.74 26.22
C LYS A 11 -7.44 -1.76 24.71
N ASN A 12 -7.55 -0.59 24.08
CA ASN A 12 -7.34 -0.41 22.64
C ASN A 12 -5.95 -0.99 22.35
N THR A 13 -5.93 -2.27 21.99
CA THR A 13 -4.68 -2.98 21.77
C THR A 13 -4.31 -2.67 20.34
N LEU A 14 -3.45 -1.67 20.17
CA LEU A 14 -2.87 -1.29 18.88
C LEU A 14 -2.42 -2.54 18.12
N ASP A 15 -3.16 -2.92 17.09
CA ASP A 15 -2.88 -4.08 16.27
C ASP A 15 -1.73 -3.71 15.32
N LYS A 16 -0.52 -3.96 15.78
CA LYS A 16 0.73 -3.65 15.08
C LYS A 16 1.27 -4.90 14.40
N GLN A 17 1.49 -4.84 13.10
CA GLN A 17 2.09 -5.93 12.33
C GLN A 17 3.19 -5.42 11.40
N VAL A 18 4.10 -6.29 11.02
CA VAL A 18 5.03 -6.05 9.91
C VAL A 18 4.59 -6.97 8.78
N ILE A 19 4.22 -6.40 7.64
CA ILE A 19 3.72 -7.16 6.49
C ILE A 19 4.49 -6.81 5.24
N GLN A 20 4.57 -7.75 4.32
CA GLN A 20 5.19 -7.57 3.01
C GLN A 20 4.30 -6.71 2.10
N VAL A 21 4.90 -6.06 1.10
CA VAL A 21 4.17 -5.25 0.11
C VAL A 21 3.09 -6.09 -0.60
N LYS A 22 3.37 -7.34 -0.99
CA LYS A 22 2.35 -8.20 -1.62
C LYS A 22 1.11 -8.37 -0.75
N THR A 23 1.30 -8.49 0.56
CA THR A 23 0.21 -8.64 1.53
C THR A 23 -0.56 -7.34 1.68
N LEU A 24 0.14 -6.20 1.77
CA LEU A 24 -0.49 -4.88 1.85
C LEU A 24 -1.42 -4.62 0.67
N VAL A 25 -0.92 -4.80 -0.56
CA VAL A 25 -1.67 -4.48 -1.78
C VAL A 25 -2.73 -5.53 -2.12
N SER A 26 -2.71 -6.70 -1.46
CA SER A 26 -3.74 -7.73 -1.60
C SER A 26 -4.85 -7.65 -0.55
N LEU A 27 -4.83 -6.68 0.37
CA LEU A 27 -5.86 -6.54 1.39
C LEU A 27 -7.23 -6.24 0.73
N PRO A 28 -8.28 -7.04 0.98
CA PRO A 28 -9.51 -6.96 0.21
C PRO A 28 -10.35 -5.71 0.50
N ASN A 29 -10.19 -5.10 1.69
CA ASN A 29 -11.08 -4.06 2.22
C ASN A 29 -10.34 -2.76 2.58
N ILE A 30 -9.22 -2.46 1.92
CA ILE A 30 -8.55 -1.16 2.10
C ILE A 30 -9.16 -0.09 1.18
N SER A 31 -9.31 1.12 1.70
CA SER A 31 -9.86 2.28 0.99
C SER A 31 -9.05 3.55 1.26
N ILE A 32 -9.07 4.48 0.32
CA ILE A 32 -8.66 5.86 0.54
C ILE A 32 -9.91 6.67 0.93
N PRO A 33 -10.02 7.17 2.16
CA PRO A 33 -11.19 7.92 2.59
C PRO A 33 -11.39 9.21 1.79
N ALA A 34 -12.64 9.66 1.63
CA ALA A 34 -12.96 10.90 0.91
C ALA A 34 -12.37 12.17 1.55
N TYR A 35 -12.15 12.16 2.87
CA TYR A 35 -11.53 13.25 3.62
C TYR A 35 -10.00 13.30 3.47
N GLN A 36 -9.40 12.35 2.75
CA GLN A 36 -7.96 12.33 2.57
C GLN A 36 -7.45 13.44 1.65
N ARG A 37 -6.18 13.79 1.88
CA ARG A 37 -5.50 14.79 1.05
C ARG A 37 -5.32 14.26 -0.38
N PRO A 38 -5.32 15.17 -1.38
CA PRO A 38 -5.00 14.79 -2.76
C PRO A 38 -3.64 14.11 -2.88
N TYR A 39 -3.48 13.27 -3.91
CA TYR A 39 -2.21 12.62 -4.20
C TYR A 39 -1.19 13.62 -4.76
N LYS A 40 -0.16 13.94 -3.96
CA LYS A 40 0.88 14.96 -4.24
C LYS A 40 2.26 14.41 -4.60
N TRP A 41 2.51 13.10 -4.42
CA TRP A 41 3.80 12.50 -4.78
C TRP A 41 4.05 12.67 -6.27
N THR A 42 5.26 13.10 -6.59
CA THR A 42 5.70 13.39 -7.95
C THR A 42 6.63 12.31 -8.45
N HIS A 43 7.12 12.46 -9.69
CA HIS A 43 8.11 11.57 -10.26
C HIS A 43 9.37 11.42 -9.39
N ALA A 44 9.79 12.49 -8.70
CA ALA A 44 10.95 12.43 -7.80
C ALA A 44 10.75 11.40 -6.68
N ASN A 45 9.57 11.37 -6.05
CA ASN A 45 9.27 10.41 -4.99
C ASN A 45 9.26 8.97 -5.49
N LEU A 46 8.79 8.75 -6.72
CA LEU A 46 8.85 7.44 -7.36
C LEU A 46 10.30 7.02 -7.63
N VAL A 47 11.14 7.95 -8.11
CA VAL A 47 12.57 7.69 -8.36
C VAL A 47 13.30 7.35 -7.06
N ASP A 48 13.02 8.06 -5.97
CA ASP A 48 13.61 7.77 -4.66
C ASP A 48 13.25 6.35 -4.20
N LEU A 49 11.96 6.00 -4.26
CA LEU A 49 11.50 4.65 -3.91
C LEU A 49 12.17 3.57 -4.77
N LEU A 50 12.25 3.77 -6.09
CA LEU A 50 12.91 2.82 -7.00
C LEU A 50 14.42 2.72 -6.75
N SER A 51 15.07 3.83 -6.37
CA SER A 51 16.48 3.85 -6.01
C SER A 51 16.72 3.02 -4.75
N ASP A 52 15.86 3.17 -3.74
CA ASP A 52 15.93 2.37 -2.51
C ASP A 52 15.83 0.87 -2.81
N LEU A 53 14.96 0.44 -3.73
CA LEU A 53 14.87 -0.97 -4.12
C LEU A 53 16.23 -1.51 -4.62
N LYS A 54 16.95 -0.73 -5.42
CA LYS A 54 18.27 -1.12 -5.93
C LYS A 54 19.32 -1.15 -4.83
N VAL A 55 19.34 -0.15 -3.96
CA VAL A 55 20.33 -0.01 -2.88
C VAL A 55 20.17 -1.10 -1.83
N TYR A 56 18.92 -1.50 -1.52
CA TYR A 56 18.64 -2.40 -0.41
C TYR A 56 18.35 -3.85 -0.82
N ARG A 57 18.39 -4.20 -2.13
CA ARG A 57 18.02 -5.54 -2.65
C ARG A 57 18.72 -6.73 -1.97
N ASP A 58 19.95 -6.52 -1.48
CA ASP A 58 20.75 -7.56 -0.84
C ASP A 58 20.42 -7.74 0.65
N LYS A 59 19.63 -6.83 1.25
CA LYS A 59 19.21 -6.90 2.67
C LYS A 59 18.03 -7.83 2.85
N SER A 60 18.03 -8.64 3.92
CA SER A 60 16.94 -9.62 4.20
C SER A 60 15.54 -9.02 4.06
N ALA A 61 15.34 -7.80 4.55
CA ALA A 61 14.14 -7.01 4.35
C ALA A 61 14.46 -5.50 4.30
N TYR A 62 13.54 -4.70 3.75
CA TYR A 62 13.62 -3.23 3.75
C TYR A 62 12.28 -2.61 4.16
N ARG A 63 12.28 -1.80 5.22
CA ARG A 63 11.05 -1.13 5.68
C ARG A 63 10.83 0.16 4.94
N LEU A 64 9.72 0.22 4.20
CA LEU A 64 9.27 1.38 3.44
C LEU A 64 8.56 2.42 4.32
N GLY A 65 8.34 2.13 5.61
CA GLY A 65 7.70 3.01 6.58
C GLY A 65 6.48 2.36 7.22
N SER A 66 5.54 3.18 7.70
CA SER A 66 4.29 2.75 8.32
C SER A 66 3.06 3.03 7.45
N VAL A 67 2.00 2.27 7.70
CA VAL A 67 0.63 2.51 7.21
C VAL A 67 -0.30 2.43 8.41
N VAL A 68 -1.11 3.46 8.62
CA VAL A 68 -2.09 3.49 9.71
C VAL A 68 -3.48 3.30 9.11
N PHE A 69 -4.21 2.32 9.62
CA PHE A 69 -5.57 1.99 9.22
C PHE A 69 -6.55 2.38 10.32
N HIS A 70 -7.64 3.02 9.93
CA HIS A 70 -8.85 3.09 10.75
C HIS A 70 -9.80 1.97 10.34
N ARG A 71 -10.14 1.11 11.28
CA ARG A 71 -11.07 0.00 11.09
C ARG A 71 -12.45 0.44 11.53
N TYR A 72 -13.42 0.28 10.64
CA TYR A 72 -14.83 0.46 10.98
C TYR A 72 -15.68 -0.60 10.30
N SER A 73 -16.82 -0.90 10.91
CA SER A 73 -17.85 -1.70 10.27
C SER A 73 -18.86 -0.74 9.69
N ASP A 74 -19.09 -0.84 8.39
CA ASP A 74 -20.29 -0.24 7.82
C ASP A 74 -21.53 -0.97 8.39
N SER A 75 -22.49 -0.19 8.86
CA SER A 75 -23.72 -0.66 9.48
C SER A 75 -24.58 -1.49 8.53
N GLU A 76 -24.46 -1.27 7.21
CA GLU A 76 -25.27 -1.97 6.21
C GLU A 76 -24.63 -3.29 5.74
N SER A 77 -23.31 -3.31 5.53
CA SER A 77 -22.63 -4.46 4.92
C SER A 77 -21.99 -5.44 5.92
N LYS A 78 -21.86 -5.08 7.21
CA LYS A 78 -21.03 -5.81 8.22
C LYS A 78 -19.58 -6.07 7.78
N LEU A 79 -19.14 -5.50 6.65
CA LEU A 79 -17.78 -5.62 6.17
C LEU A 79 -16.91 -4.68 6.99
N LYS A 80 -15.80 -5.22 7.50
CA LYS A 80 -14.77 -4.44 8.14
C LYS A 80 -13.94 -3.75 7.06
N THR A 81 -14.10 -2.45 6.94
CA THR A 81 -13.31 -1.58 6.06
C THR A 81 -12.07 -1.11 6.81
N LEU A 82 -10.96 -0.94 6.09
CA LEU A 82 -9.70 -0.41 6.57
C LEU A 82 -9.36 0.86 5.79
N ASP A 83 -9.75 2.00 6.35
CA ASP A 83 -9.44 3.30 5.79
C ASP A 83 -7.97 3.64 6.03
N ILE A 84 -7.23 3.98 4.97
CA ILE A 84 -5.84 4.42 5.09
C ILE A 84 -5.84 5.86 5.59
N VAL A 85 -5.49 6.07 6.87
CA VAL A 85 -5.41 7.40 7.47
C VAL A 85 -4.03 8.04 7.33
N ASP A 86 -2.97 7.22 7.26
CA ASP A 86 -1.59 7.63 7.00
C ASP A 86 -0.87 6.61 6.11
N GLY A 87 0.12 7.08 5.35
CA GLY A 87 0.86 6.26 4.37
C GLY A 87 0.18 6.17 3.00
N GLN A 88 -0.95 6.86 2.78
CA GLN A 88 -1.71 6.85 1.52
C GLN A 88 -0.85 7.05 0.27
N GLN A 89 0.01 8.07 0.28
CA GLN A 89 0.85 8.42 -0.88
C GLN A 89 1.75 7.26 -1.30
N ARG A 90 2.35 6.61 -0.31
CA ARG A 90 3.22 5.46 -0.51
C ARG A 90 2.42 4.25 -0.97
N THR A 91 1.30 3.95 -0.31
CA THR A 91 0.44 2.83 -0.68
C THR A 91 -0.09 2.96 -2.11
N LEU A 92 -0.56 4.13 -2.51
CA LEU A 92 -0.99 4.40 -3.89
C LEU A 92 0.16 4.21 -4.88
N THR A 93 1.36 4.68 -4.57
CA THR A 93 2.54 4.51 -5.43
C THR A 93 2.93 3.05 -5.57
N LEU A 94 2.87 2.27 -4.50
CA LEU A 94 3.10 0.81 -4.52
C LEU A 94 2.05 0.10 -5.38
N VAL A 95 0.78 0.46 -5.25
CA VAL A 95 -0.30 -0.06 -6.11
C VAL A 95 -0.02 0.25 -7.58
N LEU A 96 0.37 1.49 -7.91
CA LEU A 96 0.72 1.88 -9.29
C LEU A 96 1.93 1.10 -9.82
N LEU A 97 2.95 0.84 -8.99
CA LEU A 97 4.11 0.03 -9.36
C LEU A 97 3.71 -1.42 -9.65
N VAL A 98 2.89 -2.03 -8.78
CA VAL A 98 2.41 -3.40 -9.00
C VAL A 98 1.52 -3.48 -10.24
N LYS A 99 0.66 -2.49 -10.48
CA LYS A 99 -0.12 -2.41 -11.73
C LYS A 99 0.77 -2.29 -12.96
N ALA A 100 1.82 -1.47 -12.90
CA ALA A 100 2.77 -1.35 -14.00
C ALA A 100 3.52 -2.67 -14.26
N LEU A 101 3.87 -3.42 -13.22
CA LEU A 101 4.47 -4.75 -13.35
C LEU A 101 3.53 -5.77 -13.98
N LEU A 102 2.26 -5.76 -13.57
CA LEU A 102 1.22 -6.59 -14.18
C LEU A 102 1.10 -6.32 -15.69
N ASP A 103 1.06 -5.05 -16.07
CA ASP A 103 0.88 -4.64 -17.47
C ASP A 103 2.11 -4.89 -18.34
N GLU A 104 3.32 -4.66 -17.82
CA GLU A 104 4.54 -4.61 -18.64
C GLU A 104 5.41 -5.88 -18.54
N ARG A 105 5.26 -6.69 -17.49
CA ARG A 105 6.23 -7.74 -17.17
C ARG A 105 5.64 -9.13 -17.02
N LEU A 106 4.37 -9.26 -16.65
CA LEU A 106 3.77 -10.54 -16.23
C LEU A 106 4.00 -11.68 -17.24
N ASP A 107 3.82 -11.41 -18.53
CA ASP A 107 3.94 -12.41 -19.58
C ASP A 107 5.39 -12.84 -19.83
N ASP A 108 6.34 -11.92 -19.62
CA ASP A 108 7.76 -12.11 -19.93
C ASP A 108 8.57 -12.78 -18.81
N LEU A 109 8.05 -12.81 -17.58
CA LEU A 109 8.71 -13.40 -16.41
C LEU A 109 9.08 -14.88 -16.63
N LYS A 110 10.33 -15.23 -16.25
CA LYS A 110 10.86 -16.60 -16.35
C LYS A 110 10.83 -17.34 -15.02
N ARG A 111 10.96 -16.64 -13.89
CA ARG A 111 10.83 -17.22 -12.55
C ARG A 111 9.35 -17.44 -12.22
N GLN A 112 8.97 -18.71 -12.12
CA GLN A 112 7.57 -19.10 -11.88
C GLN A 112 7.04 -18.59 -10.52
N ASP A 113 7.86 -18.63 -9.47
CA ASP A 113 7.49 -18.14 -8.14
C ASP A 113 7.15 -16.64 -8.13
N VAL A 114 7.92 -15.84 -8.88
CA VAL A 114 7.69 -14.40 -9.03
C VAL A 114 6.46 -14.16 -9.89
N LYS A 115 6.31 -14.92 -10.99
CA LYS A 115 5.16 -14.84 -11.89
C LYS A 115 3.84 -15.17 -11.18
N ASP A 116 3.80 -16.25 -10.41
CA ASP A 116 2.63 -16.67 -9.64
C ASP A 116 2.28 -15.63 -8.58
N THR A 117 3.29 -15.11 -7.86
CA THR A 117 3.09 -14.03 -6.89
C THR A 117 2.47 -12.81 -7.55
N LEU A 118 3.05 -12.32 -8.66
CA LEU A 118 2.56 -11.14 -9.35
C LEU A 118 1.15 -11.37 -9.93
N ALA A 119 0.91 -12.51 -10.57
CA ALA A 119 -0.40 -12.88 -11.13
C ALA A 119 -1.51 -12.87 -10.05
N SER A 120 -1.21 -13.35 -8.84
CA SER A 120 -2.16 -13.37 -7.73
C SER A 120 -2.63 -11.97 -7.29
N LEU A 121 -1.86 -10.92 -7.63
CA LEU A 121 -2.17 -9.52 -7.29
C LEU A 121 -3.06 -8.83 -8.32
N ALA A 122 -3.31 -9.43 -9.50
CA ALA A 122 -4.13 -8.81 -10.55
C ALA A 122 -5.52 -8.43 -10.05
N VAL A 123 -6.24 -9.40 -9.47
CA VAL A 123 -7.62 -9.19 -8.98
C VAL A 123 -7.67 -8.19 -7.82
N PRO A 124 -6.85 -8.31 -6.76
CA PRO A 124 -6.84 -7.32 -5.67
C PRO A 124 -6.50 -5.89 -6.13
N ILE A 125 -5.52 -5.74 -7.04
CA ILE A 125 -5.12 -4.42 -7.55
C ILE A 125 -6.25 -3.79 -8.34
N ASP A 126 -6.86 -4.52 -9.28
CA ASP A 126 -7.97 -4.00 -10.07
C ASP A 126 -9.18 -3.69 -9.18
N ALA A 127 -9.49 -4.55 -8.21
CA ALA A 127 -10.56 -4.32 -7.23
C ALA A 127 -10.30 -3.06 -6.39
N PHE A 128 -9.06 -2.84 -5.93
CA PHE A 128 -8.69 -1.63 -5.21
C PHE A 128 -8.87 -0.39 -6.07
N LEU A 129 -8.28 -0.38 -7.29
CA LEU A 129 -8.32 0.77 -8.20
C LEU A 129 -9.75 1.13 -8.61
N ASN A 130 -10.59 0.15 -8.92
CA ASN A 130 -11.98 0.37 -9.35
C ASN A 130 -12.87 1.00 -8.25
N ARG A 131 -12.48 0.87 -6.98
CA ARG A 131 -13.23 1.45 -5.85
C ARG A 131 -12.80 2.88 -5.52
N GLN A 132 -11.66 3.36 -6.04
CA GLN A 132 -11.15 4.67 -5.67
C GLN A 132 -11.82 5.77 -6.49
N THR A 133 -12.15 6.86 -5.82
CA THR A 133 -12.53 8.12 -6.46
C THR A 133 -11.57 9.21 -6.01
N PHE A 134 -11.16 10.07 -6.94
CA PHE A 134 -10.28 11.19 -6.64
C PHE A 134 -10.97 12.47 -7.12
N ASN A 135 -11.12 13.45 -6.23
CA ASN A 135 -11.85 14.69 -6.52
C ASN A 135 -10.89 15.88 -6.73
N SER A 136 -9.68 15.64 -7.26
CA SER A 136 -8.66 16.67 -7.42
C SER A 136 -7.84 16.49 -8.70
N ASP A 137 -7.77 17.53 -9.52
CA ASP A 137 -6.96 17.59 -10.75
C ASP A 137 -5.50 17.22 -10.51
N ILE A 138 -4.97 17.62 -9.36
CA ILE A 138 -3.57 17.33 -8.99
C ILE A 138 -3.40 15.83 -8.73
N SER A 139 -4.36 15.18 -8.08
CA SER A 139 -4.35 13.72 -7.92
C SER A 139 -4.36 13.04 -9.28
N HIS A 140 -5.30 13.39 -10.17
CA HIS A 140 -5.40 12.78 -11.49
C HIS A 140 -4.10 12.92 -12.28
N ARG A 141 -3.55 14.13 -12.34
CA ARG A 141 -2.28 14.41 -13.04
C ARG A 141 -1.14 13.60 -12.47
N ASN A 142 -0.95 13.63 -11.16
CA ASN A 142 0.19 12.97 -10.51
C ASN A 142 0.08 11.44 -10.53
N LEU A 143 -1.13 10.89 -10.36
CA LEU A 143 -1.37 9.45 -10.49
C LEU A 143 -1.04 8.99 -11.92
N HIS A 144 -1.54 9.69 -12.93
CA HIS A 144 -1.24 9.38 -14.33
C HIS A 144 0.27 9.50 -14.64
N GLN A 145 0.91 10.60 -14.24
CA GLN A 145 2.35 10.79 -14.49
C GLN A 145 3.21 9.73 -13.81
N ASN A 146 2.91 9.39 -12.55
CA ASN A 146 3.66 8.36 -11.85
C ASN A 146 3.37 6.97 -12.39
N PHE A 147 2.14 6.67 -12.80
CA PHE A 147 1.85 5.39 -13.44
C PHE A 147 2.63 5.23 -14.75
N MET A 148 2.64 6.25 -15.60
CA MET A 148 3.42 6.23 -16.85
C MET A 148 4.93 6.15 -16.58
N ALA A 149 5.42 6.82 -15.53
CA ALA A 149 6.81 6.71 -15.13
C ALA A 149 7.15 5.33 -14.57
N ALA A 150 6.24 4.72 -13.79
CA ALA A 150 6.39 3.36 -13.26
C ALA A 150 6.46 2.34 -14.40
N LYS A 151 5.55 2.42 -15.38
CA LYS A 151 5.58 1.58 -16.60
C LYS A 151 6.95 1.65 -17.29
N ARG A 152 7.44 2.86 -17.57
CA ARG A 152 8.77 3.05 -18.18
C ARG A 152 9.89 2.49 -17.31
N ALA A 153 9.82 2.66 -15.99
CA ALA A 153 10.85 2.21 -15.07
C ALA A 153 10.94 0.68 -15.03
N VAL A 154 9.81 -0.01 -14.91
CA VAL A 154 9.77 -1.47 -14.79
C VAL A 154 9.99 -2.18 -16.12
N ALA A 155 9.73 -1.53 -17.26
CA ALA A 155 10.02 -2.08 -18.59
C ALA A 155 11.52 -2.06 -18.95
N ARG A 156 12.35 -1.33 -18.20
CA ARG A 156 13.80 -1.29 -18.45
C ARG A 156 14.45 -2.65 -18.20
N SER A 157 15.44 -2.99 -19.01
CA SER A 157 16.20 -4.24 -18.89
C SER A 157 16.97 -4.37 -17.58
N ASP A 158 17.32 -3.26 -16.94
CA ASP A 158 18.01 -3.26 -15.65
C ASP A 158 17.06 -3.36 -14.44
N PHE A 159 15.75 -3.44 -14.68
CA PHE A 159 14.76 -3.82 -13.68
C PHE A 159 14.53 -5.33 -13.75
N THR A 160 15.16 -6.08 -12.85
CA THR A 160 15.25 -7.55 -12.93
C THR A 160 14.10 -8.24 -12.19
N GLU A 161 13.92 -9.54 -12.43
CA GLU A 161 12.96 -10.36 -11.65
C GLU A 161 13.30 -10.41 -10.15
N ALA A 162 14.58 -10.25 -9.80
CA ALA A 162 15.00 -10.12 -8.41
C ALA A 162 14.61 -8.77 -7.78
N ASP A 163 14.43 -7.70 -8.56
CA ASP A 163 13.87 -6.43 -8.07
C ASP A 163 12.37 -6.56 -7.80
N ILE A 164 11.65 -7.30 -8.65
CA ILE A 164 10.22 -7.61 -8.45
C ILE A 164 10.03 -8.44 -7.19
N ASP A 165 10.82 -9.51 -7.06
CA ASP A 165 10.81 -10.38 -5.88
C ASP A 165 11.13 -9.59 -4.61
N PHE A 166 12.17 -8.75 -4.64
CA PHE A 166 12.52 -7.90 -3.51
C PHE A 166 11.39 -6.94 -3.13
N LEU A 167 10.78 -6.26 -4.10
CA LEU A 167 9.64 -5.37 -3.87
C LEU A 167 8.48 -6.11 -3.21
N LEU A 168 8.08 -7.27 -3.75
CA LEU A 168 6.85 -7.95 -3.32
C LEU A 168 7.03 -8.75 -2.02
N ASN A 169 8.18 -9.41 -1.85
CA ASN A 169 8.42 -10.39 -0.79
C ASN A 169 9.36 -9.91 0.31
N ARG A 170 10.15 -8.85 0.11
CA ARG A 170 11.18 -8.41 1.08
C ARG A 170 11.06 -6.95 1.48
N CYS A 171 10.35 -6.13 0.71
CA CYS A 171 9.93 -4.83 1.19
C CYS A 171 8.73 -4.99 2.12
N GLU A 172 8.78 -4.26 3.23
CA GLU A 172 7.84 -4.38 4.33
C GLU A 172 7.30 -3.01 4.74
N VAL A 173 6.09 -3.03 5.29
CA VAL A 173 5.51 -1.88 6.00
C VAL A 173 5.12 -2.30 7.40
N VAL A 174 5.22 -1.35 8.34
CA VAL A 174 4.64 -1.51 9.67
C VAL A 174 3.19 -1.04 9.61
N THR A 175 2.24 -1.93 9.86
CA THR A 175 0.83 -1.56 9.92
C THR A 175 0.41 -1.32 11.35
N PHE A 176 -0.52 -0.38 11.51
CA PHE A 176 -1.24 -0.11 12.75
C PHE A 176 -2.72 -0.11 12.43
N VAL A 177 -3.52 -0.87 13.17
CA VAL A 177 -4.99 -0.82 13.02
C VAL A 177 -5.62 -0.29 14.29
N LEU A 178 -6.45 0.74 14.11
CA LEU A 178 -7.11 1.49 15.16
C LEU A 178 -8.62 1.45 14.94
N ASP A 179 -9.40 1.33 16.01
CA ASP A 179 -10.86 1.35 15.93
C ASP A 179 -11.42 2.79 16.12
N ASP A 180 -10.66 3.69 16.74
CA ASP A 180 -10.99 5.12 16.85
C ASP A 180 -10.21 5.96 15.82
N VAL A 181 -10.94 6.69 14.99
CA VAL A 181 -10.37 7.58 13.97
C VAL A 181 -9.58 8.74 14.59
N SER A 182 -9.98 9.20 15.78
CA SER A 182 -9.33 10.30 16.49
C SER A 182 -7.92 9.93 16.93
N GLU A 183 -7.74 8.70 17.41
CA GLU A 183 -6.41 8.14 17.72
C GLU A 183 -5.57 8.01 16.44
N ALA A 184 -6.21 7.66 15.33
CA ALA A 184 -5.56 7.51 14.04
C ALA A 184 -4.98 8.83 13.51
N PHE A 185 -5.66 9.95 13.76
CA PHE A 185 -5.16 11.29 13.45
C PHE A 185 -4.09 11.81 14.43
N GLN A 186 -4.00 11.26 15.65
CA GLN A 186 -2.97 11.64 16.63
C GLN A 186 -1.62 10.93 16.40
N PHE A 187 -1.56 9.98 15.47
CA PHE A 187 -0.36 9.21 15.17
C PHE A 187 0.71 9.99 14.39
N PHE A 188 0.40 11.21 13.89
CA PHE A 188 1.28 12.02 13.04
C PHE A 188 1.10 13.53 13.21
#